data_AF-A0A1G1H3I2-F1
#
_entry.id   AF-A0A1G1H3I2-F1
#
_cell.length_a   1.000
_cell.length_b   1.000
_cell.length_c   1.000
_cell.angle_alpha   90.00
_cell.angle_beta   90.00
_cell.angle_gamma   90.00
#
_symmetry.space_group_name_H-M   'P 1'
#
loop_
_entity.id
_entity.type
_entity.pdbx_description
1 polymer ?
#
loop_
_entity_poly.entity_id
_entity_poly.type
_entity_poly.pdbx_seq_one_letter_code
_entity_poly.pdbx_strand_id
1 'polypeptide(L)'
;MKRFLPALAICLTISALPAPSCPAGETAPAQDQNAAQKDAYAKNMEEKFRNIGRNLDELNRKAETLAEQAQEDIGSYLADAEKKRKTAARKLSEMRTESRKKWRRFTRDMNAAMDEFEQAYERARERFKEKE
;
A
#
# COMPACT_ATOMS: atom_id res chain seq x y z
N MET A 1 -1.37 56.57 -10.64
CA MET A 1 -1.94 57.22 -11.83
C MET A 1 -0.96 57.05 -12.99
N LYS A 2 -1.44 56.51 -14.12
CA LYS A 2 -1.11 56.86 -15.52
C LYS A 2 0.38 57.04 -15.89
N ARG A 3 0.99 56.46 -16.92
CA ARG A 3 0.67 55.72 -18.17
C ARG A 3 2.09 55.33 -18.72
N PHE A 4 2.36 54.30 -19.52
CA PHE A 4 2.06 54.14 -20.95
C PHE A 4 2.90 52.91 -21.41
N LEU A 5 2.28 51.92 -22.06
CA LEU A 5 2.91 51.18 -23.17
C LEU A 5 2.96 52.14 -24.39
N PRO A 6 3.87 52.03 -25.38
CA PRO A 6 3.96 50.85 -26.27
C PRO A 6 5.31 50.63 -27.04
N ALA A 7 5.28 49.62 -27.93
CA ALA A 7 6.04 49.47 -29.19
C ALA A 7 7.51 48.97 -29.11
N LEU A 8 7.85 47.77 -29.60
CA LEU A 8 8.05 47.33 -31.00
C LEU A 8 9.48 47.60 -31.50
N ALA A 9 10.33 46.57 -31.50
CA ALA A 9 11.51 46.37 -32.35
C ALA A 9 12.14 45.00 -32.00
N ILE A 10 11.86 43.93 -32.74
CA ILE A 10 12.69 43.45 -33.85
C ILE A 10 14.18 43.52 -33.53
N CYS A 11 14.75 42.39 -33.10
CA CYS A 11 16.10 41.99 -33.46
C CYS A 11 16.14 40.46 -33.61
N LEU A 12 15.75 40.04 -34.81
CA LEU A 12 15.92 38.69 -35.33
C LEU A 12 17.41 38.57 -35.71
N THR A 13 18.25 38.12 -34.76
CA THR A 13 19.62 37.71 -35.07
C THR A 13 19.72 36.20 -34.91
N ILE A 14 19.50 35.53 -36.03
CA ILE A 14 19.91 34.16 -36.29
C ILE A 14 21.44 34.13 -36.16
N SER A 15 21.94 33.58 -35.06
CA SER A 15 23.32 33.08 -34.98
C SER A 15 23.23 31.57 -34.90
N ALA A 16 23.43 30.96 -36.07
CA ALA A 16 23.71 29.54 -36.19
C ALA A 16 25.00 29.23 -35.43
N LEU A 17 24.90 28.38 -34.41
CA LEU A 17 26.02 27.61 -33.91
C LEU A 17 25.73 26.12 -34.03
N PRO A 18 26.74 25.31 -34.41
CA PRO A 18 26.60 23.90 -34.69
C PRO A 18 26.28 23.10 -33.42
N ALA A 19 25.43 22.10 -33.59
CA ALA A 19 24.99 21.20 -32.55
C ALA A 19 26.18 20.53 -31.82
N PRO A 20 26.22 20.53 -30.48
CA PRO A 20 26.75 19.39 -29.78
C PRO A 20 25.75 18.25 -29.99
N SER A 21 26.13 17.30 -30.85
CA SER A 21 25.50 15.98 -30.92
C SER A 21 25.44 15.41 -29.51
N CYS A 22 24.30 15.55 -28.83
CA CYS A 22 24.00 14.74 -27.66
C CYS A 22 24.04 13.29 -28.14
N PRO A 23 24.90 12.41 -27.61
CA PRO A 23 24.67 10.99 -27.78
C PRO A 23 23.32 10.69 -27.13
N ALA A 24 22.33 10.40 -27.97
CA ALA A 24 21.16 9.65 -27.56
C ALA A 24 21.67 8.32 -26.99
N GLY A 25 21.50 8.10 -25.69
CA GLY A 25 21.99 6.87 -25.10
C GLY A 25 21.89 6.75 -23.60
N GLU A 26 20.86 7.30 -22.94
CA GLU A 26 20.46 6.80 -21.61
C GLU A 26 19.03 7.23 -21.26
N THR A 27 18.05 6.69 -21.99
CA THR A 27 16.67 6.62 -21.48
C THR A 27 16.38 5.19 -21.02
N ALA A 28 16.97 4.81 -19.89
CA ALA A 28 16.38 3.83 -18.97
C ALA A 28 16.86 4.17 -17.55
N PRO A 29 15.97 4.62 -16.66
CA PRO A 29 15.63 3.72 -15.54
C PRO A 29 14.20 3.87 -15.00
N ALA A 30 13.31 4.65 -15.63
CA ALA A 30 11.95 4.85 -15.10
C ALA A 30 11.11 3.55 -15.04
N GLN A 31 11.46 2.56 -15.87
CA GLN A 31 10.80 1.25 -15.85
C GLN A 31 11.29 0.36 -14.70
N ASP A 32 12.59 0.33 -14.42
CA ASP A 32 13.18 -0.48 -13.33
C ASP A 32 12.84 0.06 -11.94
N GLN A 33 12.85 1.39 -11.78
CA GLN A 33 12.50 2.03 -10.50
C GLN A 33 11.06 1.69 -10.07
N ASN A 34 10.12 1.61 -11.01
CA ASN A 34 8.74 1.23 -10.71
C ASN A 34 8.60 -0.25 -10.34
N ALA A 35 9.35 -1.15 -10.98
CA ALA A 35 9.31 -2.58 -10.65
C ALA A 35 9.87 -2.84 -9.24
N ALA A 36 11.00 -2.21 -8.91
CA ALA A 36 11.59 -2.29 -7.57
C ALA A 36 10.67 -1.73 -6.48
N GLN A 37 9.99 -0.61 -6.72
CA GLN A 37 9.00 -0.05 -5.79
C GLN A 37 7.81 -0.99 -5.55
N LYS A 38 7.32 -1.63 -6.60
CA LYS A 38 6.24 -2.62 -6.49
C LYS A 38 6.66 -3.84 -5.67
N ASP A 39 7.85 -4.37 -5.91
CA ASP A 39 8.38 -5.52 -5.19
C ASP A 39 8.64 -5.21 -3.71
N ALA A 40 9.22 -4.03 -3.41
CA ALA A 40 9.41 -3.58 -2.04
C ALA A 40 8.08 -3.43 -1.29
N TYR A 41 7.07 -2.82 -1.93
CA TYR A 41 5.73 -2.71 -1.38
C TYR A 41 5.12 -4.10 -1.14
N ALA A 42 5.25 -5.01 -2.09
CA ALA A 42 4.74 -6.37 -1.98
C ALA A 42 5.33 -7.12 -0.79
N LYS A 43 6.66 -7.09 -0.65
CA LYS A 43 7.38 -7.71 0.47
C LYS A 43 6.95 -7.14 1.82
N ASN A 44 6.82 -5.81 1.91
CA ASN A 44 6.37 -5.15 3.14
C ASN A 44 4.94 -5.59 3.51
N MET A 45 4.03 -5.64 2.54
CA MET A 45 2.65 -6.10 2.77
C MET A 45 2.59 -7.57 3.16
N GLU A 46 3.37 -8.43 2.51
CA GLU A 46 3.49 -9.84 2.87
C GLU A 46 4.03 -10.02 4.29
N GLU A 47 5.01 -9.22 4.70
CA GLU A 47 5.56 -9.24 6.06
C GLU A 47 4.53 -8.79 7.10
N LYS A 48 3.87 -7.64 6.88
CA LYS A 48 2.80 -7.13 7.76
C LYS A 48 1.69 -8.18 7.89
N PHE A 49 1.24 -8.73 6.77
CA PHE A 49 0.21 -9.77 6.72
C PHE A 49 0.60 -11.01 7.52
N ARG A 50 1.83 -11.53 7.34
CA ARG A 50 2.34 -12.68 8.09
C ARG A 50 2.45 -12.38 9.58
N ASN A 51 2.86 -11.16 9.95
CA ASN A 51 3.04 -10.80 11.34
C ASN A 51 1.69 -10.79 12.09
N ILE A 52 0.71 -10.07 11.56
CA ILE A 52 -0.64 -10.01 12.14
C ILE A 52 -1.30 -11.40 12.11
N GLY A 53 -1.12 -12.15 11.01
CA GLY A 53 -1.63 -13.51 10.89
C GLY A 53 -1.14 -14.45 12.00
N ARG A 54 0.17 -14.46 12.28
CA ARG A 54 0.73 -15.26 13.38
C ARG A 54 0.19 -14.83 14.74
N ASN A 55 0.06 -13.52 14.96
CA ASN A 55 -0.46 -13.01 16.23
C ASN A 55 -1.94 -13.35 16.41
N LEU A 56 -2.74 -13.37 15.33
CA LEU A 56 -4.12 -13.84 15.36
C LEU A 56 -4.19 -15.33 15.68
N ASP A 57 -3.34 -16.16 15.04
CA ASP A 57 -3.31 -17.61 15.30
C ASP A 57 -2.91 -17.89 16.77
N GLU A 58 -1.96 -17.15 17.32
CA GLU A 58 -1.59 -17.24 18.73
C GLU A 58 -2.76 -16.83 19.65
N LEU A 59 -3.42 -15.70 19.35
CA LEU A 59 -4.57 -15.22 20.11
C LEU A 59 -5.71 -16.24 20.10
N ASN A 60 -5.97 -16.88 18.96
CA ASN A 60 -7.00 -17.92 18.84
C ASN A 60 -6.69 -19.12 19.73
N ARG A 61 -5.43 -19.60 19.75
CA ARG A 61 -5.02 -20.70 20.65
C ARG A 61 -5.14 -20.32 22.12
N LYS A 62 -4.82 -19.08 22.50
CA LYS A 62 -5.00 -18.61 23.88
C LYS A 62 -6.49 -18.48 24.24
N ALA A 63 -7.34 -18.10 23.29
CA ALA A 63 -8.78 -18.03 23.51
C ALA A 63 -9.40 -19.42 23.78
N GLU A 64 -8.84 -20.49 23.20
CA GLU A 64 -9.25 -21.88 23.47
C GLU A 64 -8.98 -22.33 24.92
N THR A 65 -8.12 -21.62 25.67
CA THR A 65 -7.85 -21.91 27.08
C THR A 65 -8.72 -21.13 28.06
N LEU A 66 -9.58 -20.22 27.57
CA LEU A 66 -10.51 -19.46 28.40
C LEU A 66 -11.71 -20.32 28.83
N ALA A 67 -12.45 -19.85 29.84
CA ALA A 67 -13.74 -20.44 30.18
C ALA A 67 -14.73 -20.30 29.01
N GLU A 68 -15.65 -21.27 28.86
CA GLU A 68 -16.57 -21.38 27.71
C GLU A 68 -17.32 -20.07 27.40
N GLN A 69 -17.82 -19.38 28.42
CA GLN A 69 -18.52 -18.10 28.25
C GLN A 69 -17.60 -16.97 27.75
N ALA A 70 -16.34 -16.95 28.17
CA ALA A 70 -15.36 -15.99 27.69
C ALA A 70 -14.89 -16.32 26.26
N GLN A 71 -14.76 -17.61 25.95
CA GLN A 71 -14.44 -18.11 24.61
C GLN A 71 -15.54 -17.76 23.60
N GLU A 72 -16.82 -17.89 23.97
CA GLU A 72 -17.95 -17.54 23.09
C GLU A 72 -17.97 -16.03 22.78
N ASP A 73 -17.76 -15.20 23.80
CA ASP A 73 -17.75 -13.74 23.69
C ASP A 73 -16.64 -13.24 22.74
N ILE A 74 -15.42 -13.74 22.90
CA ILE A 74 -14.31 -13.39 22.01
C ILE A 74 -14.43 -14.02 20.62
N GLY A 75 -15.11 -15.17 20.48
CA GLY A 75 -15.20 -15.93 19.24
C GLY A 75 -15.70 -15.10 18.05
N SER A 76 -16.64 -14.18 18.29
CA SER A 76 -17.15 -13.26 17.24
C SER A 76 -16.08 -12.30 16.70
N TYR A 77 -15.19 -11.79 17.56
CA TYR A 77 -14.11 -10.89 17.17
C TYR A 77 -12.99 -11.63 16.42
N LEU A 78 -12.67 -12.86 16.85
CA LEU A 78 -11.71 -13.71 16.16
C LEU A 78 -12.22 -14.10 14.76
N ALA A 79 -13.52 -14.38 14.63
CA ALA A 79 -14.14 -14.66 13.34
C ALA A 79 -14.13 -13.45 12.39
N ASP A 80 -14.37 -12.22 12.90
CA ASP A 80 -14.25 -11.00 12.10
C ASP A 80 -12.80 -10.79 11.61
N ALA A 81 -11.82 -10.92 12.52
CA ALA A 81 -10.40 -10.82 12.18
C ALA A 81 -10.00 -11.84 11.10
N GLU A 82 -10.49 -13.08 11.20
CA GLU A 82 -10.27 -14.13 10.20
C GLU A 82 -10.88 -13.79 8.83
N LYS A 83 -12.08 -13.20 8.81
CA LYS A 83 -12.72 -12.75 7.58
C LYS A 83 -11.94 -11.62 6.91
N LYS A 84 -11.42 -10.68 7.69
CA LYS A 84 -10.57 -9.59 7.19
C LYS A 84 -9.22 -10.12 6.70
N ARG A 85 -8.62 -11.09 7.41
CA ARG A 85 -7.42 -11.83 6.97
C ARG A 85 -7.62 -12.42 5.58
N LYS A 86 -8.73 -13.12 5.33
CA LYS A 86 -9.05 -13.70 4.01
C LYS A 86 -9.18 -12.64 2.92
N THR A 87 -9.78 -11.50 3.24
CA THR A 87 -9.94 -10.37 2.30
C THR A 87 -8.58 -9.78 1.91
N ALA A 88 -7.71 -9.54 2.89
CA ALA A 88 -6.34 -9.07 2.67
C ALA A 88 -5.50 -10.10 1.89
N ALA A 89 -5.59 -11.38 2.24
CA ALA A 89 -4.89 -12.47 1.55
C ALA A 89 -5.25 -12.54 0.07
N ARG A 90 -6.56 -12.43 -0.24
CA ARG A 90 -7.03 -12.40 -1.63
C ARG A 90 -6.42 -11.24 -2.39
N LYS A 91 -6.47 -10.02 -1.85
CA LYS A 91 -5.84 -8.86 -2.50
C LYS A 91 -4.34 -9.07 -2.67
N LEU A 92 -3.64 -9.62 -1.67
CA LEU A 92 -2.20 -9.90 -1.77
C LEU A 92 -1.85 -10.83 -2.92
N SER A 93 -2.68 -11.84 -3.18
CA SER A 93 -2.51 -12.73 -4.33
C SER A 93 -2.75 -12.02 -5.67
N GLU A 94 -3.68 -11.07 -5.73
CA GLU A 94 -4.00 -10.28 -6.93
C GLU A 94 -2.92 -9.22 -7.23
N MET A 95 -2.14 -8.80 -6.23
CA MET A 95 -1.13 -7.74 -6.37
C MET A 95 -0.12 -7.97 -7.50
N ARG A 96 0.34 -9.21 -7.68
CA ARG A 96 1.38 -9.55 -8.67
C ARG A 96 0.85 -9.52 -10.10
N THR A 97 -0.47 -9.63 -10.28
CA THR A 97 -1.11 -9.63 -11.61
C THR A 97 -1.55 -8.24 -12.06
N GLU A 98 -1.53 -7.25 -11.15
CA GLU A 98 -2.04 -5.91 -11.43
C GLU A 98 -1.13 -5.05 -12.31
N SER A 99 -1.76 -4.50 -13.36
CA SER A 99 -1.10 -3.61 -14.31
C SER A 99 -0.62 -2.30 -13.67
N ARG A 100 0.39 -1.66 -14.27
CA ARG A 100 0.87 -0.33 -13.84
C ARG A 100 -0.23 0.74 -13.79
N LYS A 101 -1.18 0.71 -14.73
CA LYS A 101 -2.28 1.68 -14.80
C LYS A 101 -3.23 1.57 -13.60
N LYS A 102 -3.42 0.37 -13.05
CA LYS A 102 -4.30 0.11 -11.90
C LYS A 102 -3.59 0.13 -10.56
N TRP A 103 -2.25 0.10 -10.54
CA TRP A 103 -1.43 -0.01 -9.34
C TRP A 103 -1.82 0.96 -8.21
N ARG A 104 -1.96 2.26 -8.51
CA ARG A 104 -2.32 3.26 -7.48
C ARG A 104 -3.68 3.02 -6.83
N ARG A 105 -4.64 2.50 -7.58
CA ARG A 105 -5.96 2.16 -7.02
C ARG A 105 -5.83 0.88 -6.19
N PHE A 106 -5.16 -0.12 -6.76
CA PHE A 106 -4.92 -1.38 -6.08
C PHE A 106 -4.21 -1.20 -4.73
N THR A 107 -3.15 -0.38 -4.66
CA THR A 107 -2.44 -0.14 -3.39
C THR A 107 -3.32 0.53 -2.35
N ARG A 108 -4.22 1.45 -2.73
CA ARG A 108 -5.21 2.01 -1.80
C ARG A 108 -6.17 0.93 -1.28
N ASP A 109 -6.70 0.12 -2.20
CA ASP A 109 -7.65 -0.93 -1.84
C ASP A 109 -6.99 -2.03 -1.00
N MET A 110 -5.69 -2.27 -1.20
CA MET A 110 -4.86 -3.18 -0.41
C MET A 110 -4.57 -2.62 0.98
N ASN A 111 -4.11 -1.36 1.07
CA ASN A 111 -3.88 -0.69 2.35
C ASN A 111 -5.14 -0.72 3.20
N ALA A 112 -6.29 -0.36 2.63
CA ALA A 112 -7.56 -0.40 3.34
C ALA A 112 -7.89 -1.80 3.89
N ALA A 113 -7.70 -2.86 3.10
CA ALA A 113 -7.95 -4.23 3.57
C ALA A 113 -6.95 -4.67 4.65
N MET A 114 -5.70 -4.23 4.57
CA MET A 114 -4.71 -4.51 5.60
C MET A 114 -5.01 -3.75 6.90
N ASP A 115 -5.42 -2.49 6.82
CA ASP A 115 -5.78 -1.69 7.98
C ASP A 115 -7.05 -2.25 8.64
N GLU A 116 -8.03 -2.69 7.86
CA GLU A 116 -9.22 -3.38 8.39
C GLU A 116 -8.86 -4.71 9.08
N PHE A 117 -7.90 -5.46 8.56
CA PHE A 117 -7.42 -6.69 9.19
C PHE A 117 -6.68 -6.40 10.51
N GLU A 118 -5.80 -5.40 10.51
CA GLU A 118 -5.09 -4.96 11.71
C GLU A 118 -6.06 -4.50 12.80
N GLN A 119 -7.01 -3.63 12.47
CA GLN A 119 -8.02 -3.14 13.41
C GLN A 119 -8.90 -4.28 13.95
N ALA A 120 -9.29 -5.25 13.12
CA ALA A 120 -10.07 -6.39 13.58
C ALA A 120 -9.28 -7.27 14.55
N TYR A 121 -7.98 -7.48 14.28
CA TYR A 121 -7.08 -8.15 15.21
C TYR A 121 -6.94 -7.37 16.53
N GLU A 122 -6.77 -6.05 16.47
CA GLU A 122 -6.65 -5.21 17.67
C GLU A 122 -7.91 -5.28 18.55
N ARG A 123 -9.10 -5.19 17.95
CA ARG A 123 -10.36 -5.38 18.69
C ARG A 123 -10.45 -6.76 19.34
N ALA A 124 -10.07 -7.82 18.63
CA ALA A 124 -10.04 -9.17 19.19
C ALA A 124 -9.06 -9.27 20.37
N ARG A 125 -7.88 -8.67 20.24
CA ARG A 125 -6.85 -8.64 21.28
C ARG A 125 -7.30 -7.83 22.50
N GLU A 126 -7.95 -6.69 22.31
CA GLU A 126 -8.50 -5.89 23.39
C GLU A 126 -9.58 -6.68 24.13
N ARG A 127 -10.51 -7.29 23.38
CA ARG A 127 -11.54 -8.12 23.99
C ARG A 127 -10.97 -9.30 24.76
N PHE A 128 -9.92 -9.96 24.25
CA PHE A 128 -9.22 -11.03 24.96
C PHE A 128 -8.69 -10.58 26.31
N LYS A 129 -8.03 -9.42 26.37
CA LYS A 129 -7.45 -8.88 27.62
C LYS A 129 -8.49 -8.55 28.68
N GLU A 130 -9.72 -8.26 28.27
CA GLU A 130 -10.83 -8.03 29.20
C GLU A 130 -11.39 -9.34 29.79
N LYS A 131 -11.00 -10.50 29.24
CA LYS A 131 -11.48 -11.84 29.62
C LYS A 131 -10.43 -12.73 30.29
N GLU A 132 -9.16 -12.35 30.18
CA GLU A 132 -8.04 -12.93 30.93
C GLU A 132 -8.07 -12.48 32.40
#